data_AF-A0A498PRQ5-F1
#
_entry.id   AF-A0A498PRQ5-F1
#
_cell.length_a   1.000
_cell.length_b   1.000
_cell.length_c   1.000
_cell.angle_alpha   90.00
_cell.angle_beta   90.00
_cell.angle_gamma   90.00
#
_symmetry.space_group_name_H-M   'P 1'
#
loop_
_entity.id
_entity.type
_entity.pdbx_description
1 polymer ?
#
loop_
_entity_poly.entity_id
_entity_poly.type
_entity_poly.pdbx_seq_one_letter_code
_entity_poly.pdbx_strand_id
1 'polypeptide(L)'
;MFVWTPRVAGVVTAVVINPCGGSNNQRWDLTDSRELESVAFPGQCLIQQGDFLFVHLDPCLNSIAQHSATQSNGLVTSDFRGCLAVLGGPNPGTFVSTRWCNADAPEQQWDNVA
;
A
#
# COMPACT_ATOMS: atom_id res chain seq x y z
N MET A 1 -8.33 -1.41 -1.33
CA MET A 1 -8.88 -0.16 -0.76
C MET A 1 -8.55 -0.13 0.73
N PHE A 2 -7.84 0.90 1.22
CA PHE A 2 -7.04 0.88 2.48
C PHE A 2 -7.57 1.89 3.51
N VAL A 3 -7.47 1.70 4.84
CA VAL A 3 -7.85 2.76 5.82
C VAL A 3 -6.81 2.81 6.94
N TRP A 4 -6.56 3.98 7.51
CA TRP A 4 -5.52 4.25 8.52
C TRP A 4 -6.01 4.26 9.98
N THR A 5 -5.10 3.99 10.93
CA THR A 5 -5.21 4.39 12.36
C THR A 5 -4.56 5.78 12.60
N PRO A 6 -5.04 6.58 13.57
CA PRO A 6 -4.55 7.95 13.79
C PRO A 6 -3.13 8.00 14.39
N ARG A 7 -2.34 9.00 13.94
CA ARG A 7 -0.92 9.20 14.31
C ARG A 7 -0.72 9.32 15.83
N VAL A 8 0.22 8.54 16.36
CA VAL A 8 1.00 8.89 17.56
C VAL A 8 2.39 9.27 17.07
N ALA A 9 2.87 10.47 17.42
CA ALA A 9 4.20 10.92 17.04
C ALA A 9 5.26 9.92 17.54
N GLY A 10 6.07 9.39 16.61
CA GLY A 10 7.10 8.38 16.89
C GLY A 10 6.78 6.95 16.43
N VAL A 11 5.59 6.70 15.85
CA VAL A 11 5.19 5.39 15.32
C VAL A 11 4.95 5.48 13.82
N VAL A 12 5.56 4.56 13.08
CA VAL A 12 5.32 4.33 11.65
C VAL A 12 3.80 4.22 11.37
N THR A 13 3.29 4.95 10.37
CA THR A 13 1.86 4.91 10.04
C THR A 13 1.58 3.69 9.15
N ALA A 14 1.19 2.57 9.76
CA ALA A 14 0.96 1.32 9.07
C ALA A 14 -0.30 1.34 8.18
N VAL A 15 -0.23 0.67 7.02
CA VAL A 15 -1.38 0.53 6.11
C VAL A 15 -2.14 -0.74 6.46
N VAL A 16 -3.47 -0.64 6.59
CA VAL A 16 -4.35 -1.79 6.82
C VAL A 16 -5.51 -1.83 5.81
N ILE A 17 -6.12 -3.00 5.64
CA ILE A 17 -7.38 -3.15 4.91
C ILE A 17 -8.58 -2.89 5.80
N ASN A 18 -9.65 -2.35 5.22
CA ASN A 18 -10.93 -2.09 5.88
C ASN A 18 -12.06 -2.12 4.85
N PRO A 19 -13.34 -2.25 5.26
CA PRO A 19 -14.48 -2.23 4.35
C PRO A 19 -14.51 -0.94 3.51
N CYS A 20 -14.82 -1.07 2.22
CA CYS A 20 -14.92 0.05 1.29
C CYS A 20 -16.05 1.00 1.71
N GLY A 21 -15.73 2.29 1.85
CA GLY A 21 -16.66 3.35 2.26
C GLY A 21 -16.44 4.68 1.54
N GLY A 22 -15.50 4.76 0.59
CA GLY A 22 -15.29 5.91 -0.30
C GLY A 22 -14.59 7.12 0.34
N SER A 23 -14.12 7.00 1.58
CA SER A 23 -13.45 8.09 2.32
C SER A 23 -12.06 8.40 1.74
N ASN A 24 -11.52 9.59 2.03
CA ASN A 24 -10.17 9.96 1.57
C ASN A 24 -9.07 9.04 2.10
N ASN A 25 -9.30 8.37 3.24
CA ASN A 25 -8.34 7.40 3.79
C ASN A 25 -8.15 6.19 2.87
N GLN A 26 -9.08 5.97 1.93
CA GLN A 26 -9.13 4.87 0.97
C GLN A 26 -8.65 5.22 -0.42
N ARG A 27 -8.34 6.49 -0.67
CA ARG A 27 -7.98 7.01 -1.98
C ARG A 27 -6.47 7.24 -2.05
N TRP A 28 -5.91 6.91 -3.20
CA TRP A 28 -4.49 6.96 -3.48
C TRP A 28 -4.26 7.55 -4.85
N ASP A 29 -3.32 8.48 -4.94
CA ASP A 29 -2.89 9.05 -6.21
C ASP A 29 -1.59 8.37 -6.63
N LEU A 30 -1.56 7.83 -7.86
CA LEU A 30 -0.32 7.35 -8.47
C LEU A 30 0.34 8.55 -9.16
N THR A 31 1.46 9.00 -8.60
CA THR A 31 2.19 10.17 -9.13
C THR A 31 2.99 9.81 -10.39
N ASP A 32 3.43 10.83 -11.14
CA ASP A 32 4.32 10.65 -12.29
C ASP A 32 5.66 9.99 -11.90
N SER A 33 6.07 10.13 -10.63
CA SER A 33 7.25 9.48 -10.04
C SER A 33 7.02 8.01 -9.67
N ARG A 34 5.83 7.46 -9.97
CA ARG A 34 5.40 6.10 -9.59
C ARG A 34 5.23 5.91 -8.07
N GLU A 35 4.91 6.97 -7.34
CA GLU A 35 4.65 6.87 -5.90
C GLU A 35 3.13 6.75 -5.65
N LEU A 36 2.72 5.89 -4.71
CA LEU A 36 1.34 5.86 -4.23
C LEU A 36 1.19 6.84 -3.07
N GLU A 37 0.69 8.05 -3.36
CA GLU A 37 0.45 9.11 -2.39
C GLU A 37 -0.94 8.98 -1.75
N SER A 38 -1.02 9.18 -0.44
CA SER A 38 -2.28 9.15 0.30
C SER A 38 -3.07 10.45 0.13
N VAL A 39 -4.31 10.36 -0.37
CA VAL A 39 -5.22 11.52 -0.47
C VAL A 39 -5.59 12.08 0.91
N ALA A 40 -5.66 11.25 1.94
CA ALA A 40 -5.93 11.68 3.31
C ALA A 40 -4.74 12.35 4.00
N PHE A 41 -3.52 12.09 3.51
CA PHE A 41 -2.29 12.64 4.07
C PHE A 41 -1.39 13.16 2.94
N PRO A 42 -1.71 14.32 2.35
CA PRO A 42 -0.90 14.90 1.28
C PRO A 42 0.57 15.02 1.69
N GLY A 43 1.47 14.69 0.76
CA GLY A 43 2.91 14.58 0.95
C GLY A 43 3.36 13.30 1.65
N GLN A 44 2.50 12.29 1.80
CA GLN A 44 2.85 10.98 2.37
C GLN A 44 2.64 9.85 1.36
N CYS A 45 3.70 9.10 1.12
CA CYS A 45 3.76 8.04 0.12
C CYS A 45 3.95 6.67 0.76
N LEU A 46 3.39 5.65 0.11
CA LEU A 46 3.52 4.26 0.51
C LEU A 46 4.99 3.80 0.43
N ILE A 47 5.47 3.18 1.50
CA ILE A 47 6.76 2.51 1.57
C ILE A 47 6.55 1.01 1.38
N GLN A 48 7.09 0.48 0.30
CA GLN A 48 7.15 -0.94 -0.04
C GLN A 48 8.60 -1.42 0.01
N GLN A 49 9.10 -1.64 1.23
CA GLN A 49 10.40 -2.30 1.45
C GLN A 49 10.27 -3.81 1.22
N GLY A 50 11.40 -4.50 1.01
CA GLY A 50 11.48 -5.93 0.68
C GLY A 50 10.66 -6.86 1.60
N ASP A 51 10.63 -8.15 1.25
CA ASP A 51 9.63 -9.09 1.75
C ASP A 51 9.40 -9.11 3.27
N PHE A 52 8.16 -9.43 3.65
CA PHE A 52 7.70 -9.64 5.04
C PHE A 52 7.63 -8.39 5.92
N LEU A 53 7.84 -7.21 5.36
CA LEU A 53 7.65 -5.95 6.08
C LEU A 53 6.24 -5.42 5.85
N PHE A 54 5.62 -4.91 6.91
CA PHE A 54 4.39 -4.15 6.76
C PHE A 54 4.68 -2.84 6.03
N VAL A 55 3.81 -2.50 5.09
CA VAL A 55 3.90 -1.24 4.38
C VAL A 55 3.39 -0.10 5.26
N HIS A 56 3.92 1.08 5.03
CA HIS A 56 3.61 2.25 5.84
C HIS A 56 3.72 3.53 5.04
N LEU A 57 3.32 4.66 5.63
CA LEU A 57 3.58 5.97 5.05
C LEU A 57 4.87 6.58 5.59
N ASP A 58 5.57 7.26 4.68
CA ASP A 58 6.61 8.24 4.97
C ASP A 58 6.45 9.46 4.06
N PRO A 59 7.15 10.58 4.32
CA PRO A 59 7.24 11.68 3.36
C PRO A 59 7.59 11.19 1.96
N CYS A 60 6.89 11.69 0.94
CA CYS A 60 7.24 11.41 -0.46
C CYS A 60 8.63 11.97 -0.77
N LEU A 61 9.56 11.10 -1.15
CA LEU A 61 10.97 11.43 -1.36
C LEU A 61 11.49 10.92 -2.71
N ASN A 62 10.63 10.35 -3.55
CA ASN A 62 11.00 9.70 -4.81
C ASN A 62 12.11 8.66 -4.61
N SER A 63 12.01 7.90 -3.51
CA SER A 63 12.96 6.85 -3.19
C SER A 63 12.54 5.53 -3.84
N ILE A 64 13.50 4.65 -4.12
CA ILE A 64 13.23 3.31 -4.68
C ILE A 64 12.27 2.47 -3.83
N ALA A 65 12.18 2.76 -2.53
CA ALA A 65 11.23 2.11 -1.62
C ALA A 65 9.79 2.61 -1.76
N GLN A 66 9.56 3.71 -2.48
CA GLN A 66 8.25 4.32 -2.71
C GLN A 66 7.72 4.06 -4.11
N HIS A 67 8.55 3.52 -5.00
CA HIS A 67 8.13 3.19 -6.35
C HIS A 67 7.21 1.98 -6.35
N SER A 68 6.02 2.18 -6.89
CA SER A 68 4.99 1.17 -7.09
C SER A 68 4.56 1.11 -8.56
N ALA A 69 4.28 -0.09 -9.05
CA ALA A 69 3.71 -0.29 -10.37
C ALA A 69 2.49 -1.20 -10.27
N THR A 70 1.35 -0.71 -10.77
CA THR A 70 0.13 -1.50 -10.94
C THR A 70 0.24 -2.31 -12.23
N GLN A 71 -0.02 -3.60 -12.14
CA GLN A 71 0.08 -4.53 -13.26
C GLN A 71 -1.30 -4.97 -13.74
N SER A 72 -1.41 -5.36 -15.01
CA SER A 72 -2.66 -5.85 -15.61
C SER A 72 -3.14 -7.19 -15.04
N ASN A 73 -2.28 -7.91 -14.31
CA ASN A 73 -2.57 -9.15 -13.62
C ASN A 73 -3.00 -8.93 -12.15
N GLY A 74 -3.36 -7.70 -11.78
CA GLY A 74 -3.84 -7.34 -10.44
C GLY A 74 -2.75 -7.16 -9.38
N LEU A 75 -1.47 -7.34 -9.73
CA LEU A 75 -0.37 -7.14 -8.80
C LEU A 75 0.01 -5.66 -8.65
N VAL A 76 0.44 -5.27 -7.45
CA VAL A 76 1.11 -3.99 -7.20
C VAL A 76 2.54 -4.29 -6.77
N THR A 77 3.48 -4.08 -7.68
CA THR A 77 4.91 -4.36 -7.46
C THR A 77 5.70 -3.17 -6.98
N SER A 78 6.76 -3.44 -6.21
CA SER A 78 7.81 -2.47 -5.91
C SER A 78 9.09 -2.73 -6.71
N ASP A 79 9.96 -1.73 -6.79
CA ASP A 79 11.29 -1.87 -7.39
C ASP A 79 12.19 -2.86 -6.59
N PHE A 80 11.79 -3.26 -5.38
CA PHE A 80 12.43 -4.33 -4.58
C PHE A 80 11.95 -5.75 -4.94
N ARG A 81 11.20 -5.91 -6.04
CA ARG A 81 10.67 -7.21 -6.54
C ARG A 81 9.62 -7.86 -5.64
N GLY A 82 9.09 -7.13 -4.66
CA GLY A 82 7.96 -7.55 -3.84
C GLY A 82 6.63 -7.10 -4.43
N CYS A 83 5.56 -7.79 -4.06
CA CYS A 83 4.18 -7.45 -4.35
C CYS A 83 3.45 -7.09 -3.06
N LEU A 84 2.55 -6.12 -3.15
CA LEU A 84 1.67 -5.75 -2.06
C LEU A 84 0.73 -6.92 -1.72
N ALA A 85 0.57 -7.23 -0.44
CA ALA A 85 -0.16 -8.40 0.02
C ALA A 85 -0.90 -8.12 1.33
N VAL A 86 -2.05 -8.78 1.53
CA VAL A 86 -2.75 -8.80 2.83
C VAL A 86 -2.34 -10.06 3.59
N LEU A 87 -1.53 -9.90 4.64
CA LEU A 87 -1.08 -11.03 5.45
C LEU A 87 -1.90 -11.13 6.74
N GLY A 88 -2.67 -12.21 6.88
CA GLY A 88 -3.54 -12.43 8.05
C GLY A 88 -5.03 -12.49 7.75
N GLY A 89 -5.42 -12.44 6.46
CA GLY A 89 -6.79 -12.61 6.00
C GLY A 89 -7.58 -11.30 5.87
N PRO A 90 -8.83 -11.37 5.39
CA PRO A 90 -9.60 -10.20 4.91
C PRO A 90 -10.25 -9.37 6.02
N ASN A 91 -9.87 -9.59 7.28
CA ASN A 91 -10.48 -8.91 8.42
C ASN A 91 -10.11 -7.41 8.41
N PRO A 92 -11.04 -6.53 8.83
CA PRO A 92 -10.74 -5.11 9.03
C PRO A 92 -9.57 -4.93 10.01
N GLY A 93 -8.64 -4.04 9.66
CA GLY A 93 -7.44 -3.78 10.45
C GLY A 93 -6.27 -4.72 10.17
N THR A 94 -6.41 -5.72 9.28
CA THR A 94 -5.26 -6.53 8.85
C THR A 94 -4.23 -5.69 8.13
N PHE A 95 -2.96 -5.83 8.52
CA PHE A 95 -1.85 -5.13 7.88
C PHE A 95 -1.65 -5.55 6.44
N VAL A 96 -1.28 -4.56 5.66
CA VAL A 96 -0.76 -4.76 4.31
C VAL A 96 0.75 -4.87 4.43
N SER A 97 1.34 -5.77 3.66
CA SER A 97 2.77 -6.06 3.68
C SER A 97 3.28 -6.33 2.28
N THR A 98 4.57 -6.62 2.14
CA THR A 98 5.18 -7.09 0.91
C THR A 98 5.46 -8.60 0.95
N ARG A 99 5.30 -9.26 -0.20
CA ARG A 99 5.65 -10.68 -0.41
C ARG A 99 6.20 -10.91 -1.81
N TRP A 100 6.88 -12.03 -1.98
CA TRP A 100 7.17 -12.58 -3.31
C TRP A 100 5.91 -12.63 -4.17
N CYS A 101 6.01 -12.03 -5.35
CA CYS A 101 4.91 -11.93 -6.29
C CYS A 101 4.39 -13.30 -6.72
N ASN A 102 3.09 -13.51 -6.57
CA ASN A 102 2.38 -14.67 -7.05
C ASN A 102 1.04 -14.22 -7.64
N ALA A 103 0.89 -14.32 -8.96
CA ALA A 103 -0.34 -13.90 -9.66
C ALA A 103 -1.56 -14.77 -9.27
N ASP A 104 -1.35 -15.99 -8.78
CA ASP A 104 -2.42 -16.88 -8.35
C ASP A 104 -2.79 -16.69 -6.87
N ALA A 105 -2.10 -15.82 -6.14
CA ALA A 105 -2.34 -15.55 -4.72
C ALA A 105 -3.43 -14.47 -4.55
N PRO A 106 -4.64 -14.83 -4.07
CA PRO A 106 -5.75 -13.87 -3.95
C PRO A 106 -5.43 -12.70 -3.03
N GLU A 107 -4.60 -12.92 -2.01
CA GLU A 107 -4.18 -11.87 -1.07
C GLU A 107 -3.23 -10.83 -1.68
N GLN A 108 -2.75 -11.04 -2.91
CA GLN A 108 -1.91 -10.11 -3.67
C GLN A 108 -2.66 -9.43 -4.83
N GLN A 109 -3.96 -9.71 -4.98
CA GLN A 109 -4.79 -9.16 -6.04
C GLN A 109 -5.40 -7.84 -5.61
N TRP A 110 -5.17 -6.79 -6.40
CA TRP A 110 -5.63 -5.44 -6.15
C TRP A 110 -6.34 -4.88 -7.36
N ASP A 111 -7.53 -4.34 -7.12
CA ASP A 111 -8.29 -3.58 -8.10
C ASP A 111 -8.06 -2.07 -7.92
N ASN A 112 -7.87 -1.37 -9.04
CA ASN A 112 -8.08 0.07 -9.09
C ASN A 112 -9.57 0.33 -9.29
N VAL A 113 -10.20 0.95 -8.30
CA VAL A 113 -11.60 1.33 -8.33
C VAL A 113 -11.69 2.86 -8.35
N ALA A 114 -12.25 3.40 -9.44
CA ALA A 114 -12.47 4.83 -9.64
C ALA A 114 -13.64 5.35 -8.80
#